data_AF-A0A2G2E093-F1
#
_entry.id   AF-A0A2G2E093-F1
#
_cell.length_a   1.000
_cell.length_b   1.000
_cell.length_c   1.000
_cell.angle_alpha   90.00
_cell.angle_beta   90.00
_cell.angle_gamma   90.00
#
_symmetry.space_group_name_H-M   'P 1'
#
loop_
_entity.id
_entity.type
_entity.pdbx_description
1 polymer ?
#
loop_
_entity_poly.entity_id
_entity_poly.type
_entity_poly.pdbx_seq_one_letter_code
_entity_poly.pdbx_strand_id
1 'polypeptide(L)'
;MKVLKLLAIPFFLVGCVITDQGIALNPPGPQIFVCLNAVTDDDAVAMKTNIKSEPFPDDRLTKAQILSKDRCFQAHQVVVIMSAMTFEDNKLEIAKFLYNKTENKNDYELCVDALTYGSDKDELRNYIAAMN
;
A
#
# COMPACT_ATOMS: atom_id res chain seq x y z
N MET A 1 -24.82 28.63 42.90
CA MET A 1 -26.16 28.52 42.28
C MET A 1 -26.36 29.63 41.26
N LYS A 2 -26.31 29.32 39.96
CA LYS A 2 -27.23 29.89 38.95
C LYS A 2 -27.08 29.11 37.64
N VAL A 3 -28.25 28.77 37.12
CA VAL A 3 -28.60 27.77 36.13
C VAL A 3 -28.25 28.13 34.68
N LEU A 4 -27.73 27.13 33.97
CA LEU A 4 -28.08 26.68 32.62
C LEU A 4 -29.07 27.55 31.80
N LYS A 5 -28.63 28.00 30.62
CA LYS A 5 -29.50 28.11 29.44
C LYS A 5 -28.76 27.52 28.23
N LEU A 6 -29.09 26.26 27.91
CA LEU A 6 -28.95 25.73 26.56
C LEU A 6 -29.90 26.53 25.66
N LEU A 7 -29.35 27.18 24.64
CA LEU A 7 -30.09 27.55 23.44
C LEU A 7 -29.38 26.87 22.27
N ALA A 8 -30.16 26.05 21.57
CA ALA A 8 -29.70 25.20 20.49
C ALA A 8 -30.08 25.83 19.14
N ILE A 9 -29.19 25.60 18.14
CA ILE A 9 -29.43 25.48 16.68
C ILE A 9 -29.40 26.82 15.89
N PRO A 10 -28.84 26.94 14.66
CA PRO A 10 -28.36 25.90 13.70
C PRO A 10 -26.95 26.11 13.10
N PHE A 11 -26.37 25.01 12.60
CA PHE A 11 -25.57 24.85 11.36
C PHE A 11 -24.49 25.90 10.97
N PHE A 12 -23.28 25.38 10.69
CA PHE A 12 -22.10 26.02 10.09
C PHE A 12 -21.27 26.97 10.97
N LEU A 13 -20.18 26.43 11.54
CA LEU A 13 -18.79 26.86 11.32
C LEU A 13 -17.88 26.08 12.29
N VAL A 14 -17.68 24.79 12.01
CA VAL A 14 -16.58 24.01 12.62
C VAL A 14 -15.34 24.29 11.78
N GLY A 15 -14.43 25.09 12.31
CA GLY A 15 -13.30 25.60 11.52
C GLY A 15 -12.11 26.05 12.35
N CYS A 16 -11.66 25.20 13.28
CA CYS A 16 -10.26 25.18 13.73
C CYS A 16 -10.08 24.00 14.70
N VAL A 17 -9.15 23.09 14.40
CA VAL A 17 -8.58 22.19 15.41
C VAL A 17 -7.16 22.69 15.66
N ILE A 18 -6.88 23.08 16.91
CA ILE A 18 -5.53 23.41 17.36
C ILE A 18 -4.91 22.10 17.85
N THR A 19 -3.77 21.71 17.26
CA THR A 19 -2.93 20.61 17.77
C THR A 19 -1.60 21.18 18.26
N ASP A 20 -0.85 20.41 19.05
CA ASP A 20 0.48 20.82 19.55
C ASP A 20 1.52 21.09 18.45
N GLN A 21 1.17 20.88 17.18
CA GLN A 21 2.02 21.12 16.00
C GLN A 21 1.45 22.21 15.07
N GLY A 22 0.35 22.89 15.42
CA GLY A 22 -0.19 24.03 14.67
C GLY A 22 -1.71 24.08 14.55
N ILE A 23 -2.19 24.96 13.65
CA ILE A 23 -3.61 25.21 13.40
C ILE A 23 -4.03 24.51 12.10
N ALA A 24 -4.97 23.57 12.18
CA ALA A 24 -5.62 22.99 11.00
C ALA A 24 -6.85 23.85 10.61
N LEU A 25 -6.77 24.51 9.44
CA LEU A 25 -7.91 25.15 8.78
C LEU A 25 -8.58 24.12 7.88
N ASN A 26 -9.83 23.78 8.18
CA ASN A 26 -10.70 22.88 7.41
C ASN A 26 -10.59 23.11 5.89
N PRO A 27 -9.98 22.21 5.09
CA PRO A 27 -10.05 22.29 3.64
C PRO A 27 -11.38 21.65 3.16
N PRO A 28 -12.35 22.40 2.60
CA PRO A 28 -13.55 21.83 2.03
C PRO A 28 -13.23 21.40 0.59
N GLY A 29 -12.92 20.12 0.40
CA GLY A 29 -12.73 19.53 -0.92
C GLY A 29 -12.71 18.01 -0.86
N PRO A 30 -12.91 17.32 -2.00
CA PRO A 30 -12.61 15.90 -2.10
C PRO A 30 -11.20 15.67 -1.58
N GLN A 31 -11.04 14.81 -0.59
CA GLN A 31 -9.71 14.43 -0.12
C GLN A 31 -9.13 13.51 -1.19
N ILE A 32 -8.27 14.05 -2.05
CA ILE A 32 -7.54 13.25 -3.03
C ILE A 32 -6.47 12.49 -2.24
N PHE A 33 -6.64 11.19 -2.12
CA PHE A 33 -5.58 10.32 -1.62
C PHE A 33 -4.53 10.18 -2.72
N VAL A 34 -3.57 11.10 -2.73
CA VAL A 34 -2.40 11.03 -3.61
C VAL A 34 -1.31 10.28 -2.86
N CYS A 35 -0.86 9.15 -3.41
CA CYS A 35 0.39 8.61 -2.94
C CYS A 35 1.55 9.49 -3.42
N LEU A 36 2.24 10.12 -2.46
CA LEU A 36 3.38 10.99 -2.75
C LEU A 36 4.62 10.21 -3.24
N ASN A 37 4.66 8.90 -2.98
CA ASN A 37 5.76 8.00 -3.31
C ASN A 37 5.31 6.92 -4.30
N ALA A 38 4.59 7.34 -5.36
CA ALA A 38 4.20 6.45 -6.44
C ALA A 38 5.45 5.92 -7.17
N VAL A 39 5.49 4.62 -7.37
CA VAL A 39 6.56 3.93 -8.09
C VAL A 39 6.32 4.11 -9.58
N THR A 40 7.36 4.49 -10.32
CA THR A 40 7.36 4.44 -11.79
C THR A 40 7.84 3.06 -12.27
N ASP A 41 7.63 2.76 -13.55
CA ASP A 41 8.08 1.49 -14.12
C ASP A 41 9.62 1.38 -14.10
N ASP A 42 10.32 2.48 -14.33
CA ASP A 42 11.78 2.57 -14.20
C ASP A 42 12.23 2.34 -12.75
N ASP A 43 11.52 2.89 -11.77
CA ASP A 43 11.78 2.63 -10.35
C ASP A 43 11.60 1.16 -10.01
N ALA A 44 10.55 0.50 -10.52
CA ALA A 44 10.31 -0.92 -10.30
C ALA A 44 11.45 -1.79 -10.84
N VAL A 45 11.97 -1.46 -12.03
CA VAL A 45 13.13 -2.13 -12.63
C VAL A 45 14.40 -1.88 -11.82
N ALA A 46 14.63 -0.65 -11.37
CA ALA A 46 15.77 -0.29 -10.53
C ALA A 46 15.71 -1.01 -9.17
N MET A 47 14.54 -1.05 -8.53
CA MET A 47 14.30 -1.78 -7.29
C MET A 47 14.56 -3.27 -7.47
N LYS A 48 14.03 -3.90 -8.52
CA LYS A 48 14.31 -5.31 -8.84
C LYS A 48 15.81 -5.57 -8.97
N THR A 49 16.55 -4.71 -9.65
CA THR A 49 18.00 -4.83 -9.81
C THR A 49 18.71 -4.75 -8.46
N ASN A 50 18.28 -3.80 -7.61
CA ASN A 50 18.81 -3.62 -6.26
C ASN A 50 18.49 -4.82 -5.36
N ILE A 51 17.27 -5.37 -5.44
CA ILE A 51 16.89 -6.58 -4.70
C ILE A 51 17.77 -7.76 -5.13
N LYS A 52 17.94 -7.97 -6.43
CA LYS A 52 18.76 -9.07 -6.99
C LYS A 52 20.25 -8.94 -6.71
N SER A 53 20.74 -7.80 -6.22
CA SER A 53 22.12 -7.67 -5.78
C SER A 53 22.40 -8.46 -4.50
N GLU A 54 21.37 -8.84 -3.74
CA GLU A 54 21.54 -9.70 -2.58
C GLU A 54 21.79 -11.15 -3.01
N PRO A 55 22.83 -11.81 -2.45
CA PRO A 55 23.19 -13.17 -2.82
C PRO A 55 22.18 -14.20 -2.29
N PHE A 56 21.60 -13.97 -1.10
CA PHE A 56 20.72 -14.92 -0.43
C PHE A 56 19.24 -14.63 -0.70
N PRO A 57 18.41 -15.65 -0.98
CA PRO A 57 16.99 -15.47 -1.27
C PRO A 57 16.18 -14.75 -0.17
N ASP A 58 16.48 -15.00 1.09
CA ASP A 58 15.77 -14.39 2.22
C ASP A 58 16.13 -12.91 2.40
N ASP A 59 17.38 -12.56 2.11
CA ASP A 59 17.85 -11.17 2.09
C ASP A 59 17.16 -10.38 0.97
N ARG A 60 16.88 -11.02 -0.17
CA ARG A 60 16.09 -10.40 -1.26
C ARG A 60 14.69 -10.03 -0.80
N LEU A 61 14.00 -10.94 -0.12
CA LEU A 61 12.67 -10.69 0.41
C LEU A 61 12.70 -9.54 1.41
N THR A 62 13.63 -9.58 2.37
CA THR A 62 13.83 -8.52 3.37
C THR A 62 14.09 -7.17 2.70
N LYS A 63 14.97 -7.14 1.70
CA LYS A 63 15.29 -5.92 0.95
C LYS A 63 14.10 -5.40 0.14
N ALA A 64 13.31 -6.29 -0.47
CA ALA A 64 12.10 -5.92 -1.19
C ALA A 64 11.09 -5.24 -0.25
N GLN A 65 10.88 -5.79 0.95
CA GLN A 65 10.00 -5.20 1.97
C GLN A 65 10.51 -3.82 2.43
N ILE A 66 11.81 -3.67 2.66
CA ILE A 66 12.44 -2.39 3.05
C ILE A 66 12.24 -1.33 1.96
N LEU A 67 12.60 -1.64 0.71
CA LEU A 67 12.52 -0.69 -0.41
C LEU A 67 11.07 -0.26 -0.71
N SER A 68 10.12 -1.14 -0.41
CA SER A 68 8.70 -0.95 -0.72
C SER A 68 7.88 -0.36 0.43
N LYS A 69 8.45 -0.19 1.62
CA LYS A 69 7.68 0.12 2.85
C LYS A 69 6.79 1.36 2.74
N ASP A 70 7.30 2.45 2.19
CA ASP A 70 6.59 3.74 2.14
C ASP A 70 6.25 4.17 0.70
N ARG A 71 6.05 3.20 -0.19
CA ARG A 71 5.80 3.40 -1.61
C ARG A 71 4.46 2.83 -2.04
N CYS A 72 3.91 3.36 -3.13
CA CYS A 72 2.69 2.84 -3.74
C CYS A 72 2.98 2.31 -5.14
N PHE A 73 2.33 1.20 -5.46
CA PHE A 73 2.58 0.43 -6.66
C PHE A 73 1.31 0.32 -7.50
N GLN A 74 1.52 0.07 -8.78
CA GLN A 74 0.53 -0.55 -9.65
C GLN A 74 0.78 -2.07 -9.68
N ALA A 75 -0.26 -2.87 -9.91
CA ALA A 75 -0.19 -4.33 -9.90
C ALA A 75 0.90 -4.89 -10.83
N HIS A 76 1.11 -4.28 -12.01
CA HIS A 76 2.18 -4.71 -12.93
C HIS A 76 3.58 -4.45 -12.36
N GLN A 77 3.75 -3.42 -11.54
CA GLN A 77 5.03 -3.14 -10.87
C GLN A 77 5.29 -4.14 -9.74
N VAL A 78 4.23 -4.60 -9.06
CA VAL A 78 4.35 -5.69 -8.09
C VAL A 78 4.85 -6.97 -8.76
N VAL A 79 4.35 -7.32 -9.95
CA VAL A 79 4.86 -8.45 -10.74
C VAL A 79 6.37 -8.32 -11.02
N VAL A 80 6.84 -7.09 -11.32
CA VAL A 80 8.28 -6.83 -11.48
C VAL A 80 9.05 -7.13 -10.19
N ILE A 81 8.55 -6.71 -9.02
CA ILE A 81 9.17 -7.01 -7.73
C ILE A 81 9.13 -8.51 -7.40
N MET A 82 8.01 -9.20 -7.64
CA MET A 82 7.89 -10.66 -7.46
C MET A 82 8.96 -11.40 -8.28
N SER A 83 9.24 -10.95 -9.50
CA SER A 83 10.26 -11.56 -10.37
C SER A 83 11.70 -11.44 -9.85
N ALA A 84 11.93 -10.70 -8.76
CA ALA A 84 13.22 -10.66 -8.07
C ALA A 84 13.43 -11.85 -7.11
N MET A 85 12.36 -12.57 -6.75
CA MET A 85 12.40 -13.71 -5.84
C MET A 85 12.78 -15.00 -6.58
N THR A 86 13.56 -15.84 -5.91
CA THR A 86 13.98 -17.14 -6.45
C THR A 86 12.93 -18.22 -6.20
N PHE A 87 12.41 -18.27 -4.97
CA PHE A 87 11.47 -19.29 -4.55
C PHE A 87 10.04 -18.77 -4.60
N GLU A 88 9.11 -19.69 -4.84
CA GLU A 88 7.70 -19.37 -5.00
C GLU A 88 7.08 -18.85 -3.69
N ASP A 89 7.44 -19.45 -2.55
CA ASP A 89 7.02 -18.99 -1.22
C ASP A 89 7.36 -17.50 -1.00
N ASN A 90 8.58 -17.08 -1.38
CA ASN A 90 8.99 -15.67 -1.27
C ASN A 90 8.23 -14.76 -2.24
N LYS A 91 7.83 -15.26 -3.43
CA LYS A 91 6.96 -14.50 -4.36
C LYS A 91 5.57 -14.30 -3.76
N LEU A 92 4.99 -15.35 -3.19
CA LEU A 92 3.70 -15.29 -2.53
C LEU A 92 3.73 -14.32 -1.35
N GLU A 93 4.78 -14.40 -0.52
CA GLU A 93 4.93 -13.51 0.63
C GLU A 93 5.06 -12.04 0.22
N ILE A 94 5.92 -11.72 -0.75
CA ILE A 94 6.07 -10.34 -1.20
C ILE A 94 4.81 -9.82 -1.91
N ALA A 95 4.08 -10.68 -2.63
CA ALA A 95 2.79 -10.32 -3.23
C ALA A 95 1.78 -9.92 -2.13
N LYS A 96 1.58 -10.76 -1.11
CA LYS A 96 0.69 -10.42 0.02
C LYS A 96 1.08 -9.10 0.68
N PHE A 97 2.38 -8.88 0.92
CA PHE A 97 2.89 -7.63 1.49
C PHE A 97 2.56 -6.40 0.62
N LEU A 98 2.70 -6.53 -0.70
CA LEU A 98 2.50 -5.43 -1.65
C LEU A 98 1.04 -5.16 -2.00
N TYR A 99 0.11 -6.09 -1.73
CA TYR A 99 -1.32 -5.87 -1.99
C TYR A 99 -1.85 -4.61 -1.29
N ASN A 100 -1.49 -4.41 -0.02
CA ASN A 100 -1.88 -3.21 0.74
C ASN A 100 -1.20 -1.91 0.28
N LYS A 101 -0.21 -2.03 -0.60
CA LYS A 101 0.53 -0.90 -1.18
C LYS A 101 0.19 -0.67 -2.64
N THR A 102 -0.79 -1.40 -3.16
CA THR A 102 -1.17 -1.32 -4.57
C THR A 102 -2.42 -0.48 -4.72
N GLU A 103 -2.40 0.47 -5.65
CA GLU A 103 -3.50 1.40 -5.88
C GLU A 103 -4.58 0.77 -6.77
N ASN A 104 -4.19 0.17 -7.90
CA ASN A 104 -5.11 -0.52 -8.82
C ASN A 104 -5.35 -1.99 -8.41
N LYS A 105 -5.92 -2.20 -7.22
CA LYS A 105 -6.23 -3.54 -6.70
C LYS A 105 -7.13 -4.38 -7.61
N ASN A 106 -7.92 -3.74 -8.49
CA ASN A 106 -8.74 -4.43 -9.48
C ASN A 106 -7.91 -5.25 -10.49
N ASP A 107 -6.65 -4.87 -10.70
CA ASP A 107 -5.73 -5.53 -11.64
C ASP A 107 -4.84 -6.56 -10.94
N TYR A 108 -5.07 -6.85 -9.66
CA TYR A 108 -4.16 -7.69 -8.86
C TYR A 108 -4.14 -9.16 -9.28
N GLU A 109 -5.07 -9.60 -10.13
CA GLU A 109 -5.01 -10.91 -10.78
C GLU A 109 -3.70 -11.09 -11.57
N LEU A 110 -3.08 -10.01 -12.05
CA LEU A 110 -1.73 -10.05 -12.65
C LEU A 110 -0.68 -10.66 -11.72
N CYS A 111 -0.77 -10.39 -10.42
CA CYS A 111 0.15 -10.94 -9.41
C CYS A 111 -0.16 -12.41 -9.14
N VAL A 112 -1.45 -12.80 -9.17
CA VAL A 112 -1.87 -14.20 -9.08
C VAL A 112 -1.34 -14.99 -10.27
N ASP A 113 -1.46 -14.45 -11.48
CA ASP A 113 -0.98 -15.12 -12.69
C ASP A 113 0.54 -15.24 -12.77
N ALA A 114 1.27 -14.36 -12.08
CA ALA A 114 2.72 -14.43 -11.96
C ALA A 114 3.22 -15.59 -11.06
N LEU A 115 2.33 -16.21 -10.28
CA LEU A 115 2.65 -17.41 -9.52
C LEU A 115 2.57 -18.68 -10.41
N THR A 116 3.32 -19.70 -10.02
CA THR A 116 3.53 -20.93 -10.78
C THR A 116 2.56 -22.02 -10.32
N TYR A 117 2.46 -22.23 -9.00
CA TYR A 117 1.68 -23.32 -8.43
C TYR A 117 0.24 -22.89 -8.14
N GLY A 118 -0.72 -23.76 -8.48
CA GLY A 118 -2.14 -23.49 -8.25
C GLY A 118 -2.47 -23.23 -6.78
N SER A 119 -1.80 -23.92 -5.84
CA SER A 119 -1.95 -23.70 -4.40
C SER A 119 -1.66 -22.26 -4.00
N ASP A 120 -0.57 -21.69 -4.53
CA ASP A 120 -0.12 -20.35 -4.16
C ASP A 120 -1.03 -19.30 -4.78
N LYS A 121 -1.54 -19.57 -6.00
CA LYS A 121 -2.58 -18.75 -6.62
C LYS A 121 -3.84 -18.69 -5.77
N ASP A 122 -4.33 -19.85 -5.33
CA ASP A 122 -5.53 -19.94 -4.50
C ASP A 122 -5.29 -19.29 -3.13
N GLU A 123 -4.11 -19.44 -2.55
CA GLU A 123 -3.73 -18.79 -1.30
C GLU A 123 -3.68 -17.26 -1.43
N LEU A 124 -3.12 -16.72 -2.51
CA LEU A 124 -3.14 -15.28 -2.77
C LEU A 124 -4.56 -14.76 -2.98
N ARG A 125 -5.41 -15.47 -3.74
CA ARG A 125 -6.82 -15.11 -3.92
C ARG A 125 -7.59 -15.11 -2.61
N ASN A 126 -7.37 -16.12 -1.76
CA ASN A 126 -7.96 -16.19 -0.43
C ASN A 126 -7.52 -15.00 0.45
N TYR A 127 -6.23 -14.64 0.40
CA TYR A 127 -5.72 -13.47 1.10
C TYR A 127 -6.38 -12.16 0.64
N ILE A 128 -6.51 -11.96 -0.68
CA ILE A 128 -7.17 -10.79 -1.27
C ILE A 128 -8.64 -10.71 -0.85
N ALA A 129 -9.37 -11.83 -0.91
CA ALA A 129 -10.77 -11.92 -0.52
C ALA A 129 -10.99 -11.60 0.96
N ALA A 130 -10.05 -11.95 1.83
CA ALA A 130 -10.12 -11.65 3.26
C ALA A 130 -9.81 -10.17 3.62
N MET A 131 -9.26 -9.39 2.68
CA MET A 131 -8.89 -7.98 2.86
C MET A 131 -9.92 -6.99 2.29
N ASN A 132 -11.00 -7.50 1.70
CA ASN A 132 -12.13 -6.74 1.18
C ASN A 132 -13.33 -6.83 2.13
#